data_AF-A0A350LUZ2-F1
#
_entry.id   AF-A0A350LUZ2-F1
#
_cell.length_a   1.000
_cell.length_b   1.000
_cell.length_c   1.000
_cell.angle_alpha   90.00
_cell.angle_beta   90.00
_cell.angle_gamma   90.00
#
_symmetry.space_group_name_H-M   'P 1'
#
loop_
_entity.id
_entity.type
_entity.pdbx_description
1 polymer ?
#
loop_
_entity_poly.entity_id
_entity_poly.type
_entity_poly.pdbx_seq_one_letter_code
_entity_poly.pdbx_strand_id
1 'polypeptide(L)' 'MFARLAAAVALSCLPVLAGAQGTPVAFGQVQSDRSLPIEVTSDNLNVNQADNTALFTGSVVISQ' A
#
# COMPACT_ATOMS: atom_id res chain seq x y z
N MET A 1 16.36 4.50 45.88
CA MET A 1 15.00 5.02 45.58
C MET A 1 14.97 5.88 44.32
N PHE A 2 15.87 6.86 44.17
CA PHE A 2 15.99 7.72 42.98
C PHE A 2 16.20 6.98 41.63
N ALA A 3 17.00 5.91 41.59
CA ALA A 3 17.23 5.13 40.36
C ALA A 3 15.95 4.45 39.82
N ARG A 4 15.00 4.09 40.72
CA ARG A 4 13.71 3.50 40.32
C ARG A 4 12.78 4.55 39.70
N LEU A 5 12.88 5.80 40.15
CA LEU A 5 12.12 6.92 39.61
C LEU A 5 12.62 7.31 38.21
N ALA A 6 13.94 7.33 38.02
CA ALA A 6 14.56 7.62 36.71
C ALA A 6 14.25 6.54 35.66
N ALA A 7 14.24 5.26 36.07
CA ALA A 7 13.87 4.15 35.18
C ALA A 7 12.38 4.19 34.77
N ALA A 8 11.49 4.60 35.68
CA ALA A 8 10.06 4.75 35.38
C ALA A 8 9.78 5.89 34.38
N VAL A 9 10.51 7.00 34.48
CA VAL A 9 10.42 8.12 33.53
C VAL A 9 10.97 7.72 32.15
N ALA A 10 12.11 7.02 32.10
CA ALA A 10 12.67 6.51 30.85
C ALA A 10 11.73 5.52 30.14
N LEU A 11 11.02 4.68 30.90
CA LEU A 11 10.08 3.70 30.34
C LEU A 11 8.81 4.33 29.75
N SER A 12 8.44 5.53 30.21
CA SER A 12 7.25 6.26 29.72
C SER A 12 7.44 6.93 28.35
N CYS A 13 8.69 7.09 27.88
CA CYS A 13 9.01 7.71 26.58
C CYS A 13 9.08 6.72 25.41
N LEU A 14 8.88 5.42 25.62
CA LEU A 14 9.00 4.42 24.53
C LEU A 14 7.87 4.39 23.47
N PRO A 15 6.64 4.91 23.63
CA PRO A 15 5.60 4.65 22.62
C PRO A 15 5.75 5.51 21.35
N VAL A 16 6.74 6.42 21.30
CA VAL A 16 6.94 7.33 20.15
C VAL A 16 7.57 6.62 18.93
N LEU A 17 8.12 5.41 19.09
CA LEU A 17 8.81 4.70 18.01
C LEU A 17 7.99 3.58 17.35
N ALA A 18 6.76 3.31 17.80
CA ALA A 18 5.94 2.21 17.31
C ALA A 18 4.74 2.71 16.49
N GLY A 19 4.95 2.81 15.17
CA GLY A 19 3.86 2.86 14.20
C GLY A 19 4.11 3.89 13.12
N ALA A 20 4.90 3.51 12.11
CA ALA A 20 4.65 3.99 10.77
C ALA A 20 3.18 3.65 10.44
N GLN A 21 2.26 4.59 10.71
CA GLN A 21 0.87 4.48 10.35
C GLN A 21 0.85 4.52 8.83
N GLY A 22 0.82 3.33 8.22
CA GLY A 22 0.96 3.13 6.78
C GLY A 22 0.12 4.17 6.06
N THR A 23 0.78 4.99 5.25
CA THR A 23 0.12 5.95 4.37
C THR A 23 -1.05 5.24 3.73
N PRO A 24 -2.29 5.73 3.89
CA PRO A 24 -3.42 5.16 3.18
C PRO A 24 -3.11 5.29 1.69
N VAL A 25 -2.66 4.20 1.07
CA VAL A 25 -2.66 4.12 -0.38
C VAL A 25 -4.12 4.28 -0.78
N ALA A 26 -4.40 5.14 -1.76
CA ALA A 26 -5.73 5.64 -2.10
C ALA A 26 -6.76 4.54 -2.48
N PHE A 27 -6.38 3.28 -2.45
CA PHE A 27 -7.21 2.11 -2.71
C PHE A 27 -8.01 1.62 -1.50
N GLY A 28 -7.98 2.32 -0.36
CA GLY A 28 -8.65 1.88 0.87
C GLY A 28 -8.15 0.50 1.32
N GLN A 29 -8.65 -0.03 2.44
CA GLN A 29 -8.46 -1.43 2.79
C GLN A 29 -9.40 -2.31 1.95
N VAL A 30 -9.42 -2.12 0.62
CA VAL A 30 -10.19 -2.99 -0.25
C VAL A 30 -9.41 -4.30 -0.29
N GLN A 31 -9.93 -5.30 0.43
CA GLN A 31 -9.49 -6.69 0.31
C GLN A 31 -9.97 -7.22 -1.05
N SER A 32 -9.30 -6.74 -2.08
CA SER A 32 -9.40 -7.18 -3.45
C SER A 32 -8.92 -8.63 -3.51
N ASP A 33 -9.82 -9.58 -3.82
CA ASP A 33 -9.44 -10.98 -4.01
C ASP A 33 -8.50 -11.08 -5.22
N ARG A 34 -7.20 -11.24 -4.95
CA ARG A 34 -6.16 -11.25 -5.97
C ARG A 34 -6.14 -12.54 -6.79
N SER A 35 -7.02 -13.51 -6.49
CA SER A 35 -7.23 -14.71 -7.30
C SER A 35 -8.25 -14.49 -8.43
N LEU A 36 -9.05 -13.42 -8.34
CA LEU A 36 -10.00 -13.06 -9.38
C LEU A 36 -9.28 -12.33 -10.54
N PRO A 37 -9.76 -12.51 -11.79
CA PRO A 37 -9.22 -11.80 -12.95
C PRO A 37 -9.33 -10.28 -12.84
N ILE A 38 -8.45 -9.57 -13.56
CA ILE A 38 -8.55 -8.12 -13.74
C ILE A 38 -9.02 -7.83 -15.15
N GLU A 39 -10.03 -6.98 -15.27
CA GLU A 39 -10.53 -6.49 -16.54
C GLU A 39 -10.07 -5.03 -16.75
N VAL A 40 -9.53 -4.74 -17.93
CA VAL A 40 -9.05 -3.40 -18.30
C VAL A 40 -9.71 -2.99 -19.60
N THR A 41 -10.46 -1.88 -19.56
CA THR A 41 -11.06 -1.25 -20.74
C THR A 41 -10.32 0.05 -21.06
N SER A 42 -10.01 0.28 -22.34
CA SER A 42 -9.25 1.45 -22.79
C SER A 42 -9.51 1.75 -24.26
N ASP A 43 -9.13 2.95 -24.71
CA ASP A 43 -9.20 3.31 -26.13
C ASP A 43 -8.13 2.58 -26.97
N ASN A 44 -6.92 2.37 -26.43
CA ASN A 44 -5.83 1.70 -27.13
C ASN A 44 -5.09 0.70 -26.23
N LEU A 45 -4.69 -0.43 -26.84
CA LEU A 45 -3.85 -1.47 -26.24
C LEU A 45 -2.61 -1.70 -27.12
N ASN A 46 -1.43 -1.56 -26.53
CA ASN A 46 -0.16 -1.95 -27.14
C ASN A 46 0.47 -3.10 -26.33
N VAL A 47 0.85 -4.19 -26.98
CA VAL A 47 1.46 -5.35 -26.31
C VAL A 47 2.88 -5.53 -26.80
N ASN A 48 3.82 -5.59 -25.87
CA ASN A 48 5.21 -5.89 -26.12
C ASN A 48 5.56 -7.24 -25.48
N GLN A 49 5.79 -8.25 -26.32
CA GLN A 49 6.08 -9.62 -25.87
C GLN A 49 7.56 -9.80 -25.48
N ALA A 50 8.46 -8.98 -26.00
CA ALA A 50 9.87 -9.01 -25.59
C ALA A 50 10.00 -8.62 -24.11
N ASP A 51 9.25 -7.60 -23.71
CA ASP A 51 9.24 -7.08 -22.33
C ASP A 51 8.12 -7.71 -21.48
N ASN A 52 7.26 -8.55 -22.06
CA ASN A 52 6.06 -9.11 -21.42
C ASN A 52 5.14 -8.04 -20.79
N THR A 53 4.91 -6.94 -21.50
CA THR A 53 4.08 -5.81 -21.05
C THR A 53 2.89 -5.53 -21.96
N ALA A 54 1.85 -4.94 -21.37
CA ALA A 54 0.70 -4.39 -22.07
C ALA A 54 0.48 -2.95 -21.58
N LEU A 55 0.48 -2.00 -22.52
CA LEU A 55 0.27 -0.57 -22.27
C LEU A 55 -1.13 -0.17 -22.75
N PHE A 56 -1.95 0.30 -21.83
CA PHE A 56 -3.30 0.80 -22.06
C PHE A 56 -3.28 2.33 -22.03
N THR A 57 -3.82 3.00 -23.05
CA THR A 57 -3.83 4.48 -23.14
C THR A 57 -5.19 5.03 -23.57
N GLY A 58 -5.42 6.31 -23.25
CA GLY A 58 -6.70 6.99 -23.43
C GLY A 58 -7.57 6.94 -22.18
N SER A 59 -8.88 6.76 -22.36
CA SER A 59 -9.87 6.60 -21.30
C SER A 59 -9.76 5.21 -20.68
N VAL A 60 -8.91 5.04 -19.67
CA VAL A 60 -8.64 3.74 -19.04
C VAL A 60 -9.51 3.54 -17.80
N VAL A 61 -10.19 2.39 -17.74
CA VAL A 61 -10.98 1.93 -16.60
C VAL A 61 -10.52 0.51 -16.22
N ILE A 62 -10.27 0.30 -14.92
CA ILE A 62 -9.81 -0.98 -14.37
C ILE A 62 -10.86 -1.51 -13.40
N SER A 63 -11.25 -2.78 -13.57
CA SER A 63 -12.16 -3.50 -12.68
C SER A 63 -11.51 -4.81 -12.21
N GLN A 64 -11.96 -5.29 -11.06
CA GLN A 64 -11.64 -6.60 -10.50
C GLN A 64 -12.93 -7.37 -10.25
#